data_AF-M5U7V7-F1
#
_entry.id   AF-M5U7V7-F1
#
_cell.length_a   1.000
_cell.length_b   1.000
_cell.length_c   1.000
_cell.angle_alpha   90.00
_cell.angle_beta   90.00
_cell.angle_gamma   90.00
#
_symmetry.space_group_name_H-M   'P 1'
#
loop_
_entity.id
_entity.type
_entity.pdbx_description
1 polymer ?
#
loop_
_entity_poly.entity_id
_entity_poly.type
_entity_poly.pdbx_seq_one_letter_code
_entity_poly.pdbx_strand_id
1 'polypeptide(L)'
;MREGCHILFRSPGITIEEAAELLDRTGTTIDFTDDGFTLATQNGPSLRIFRRNGTTVLRDAIRLGDNTVYQDFLESCDCRFELVFDALSAVRNDANTLIETQLALQTATNGLVFTTWNREMSHPDIKGPKPKQRLMMAGRPTPTHDDYTADDAIPCPECGKQLRTSKAKQCFHCGASWH
;
A
#
# COMPACT_ATOMS: atom_id res chain seq x y z
N MET A 1 0.22 -6.32 -16.27
CA MET A 1 -0.72 -5.71 -15.31
C MET A 1 -0.96 -4.28 -15.79
N ARG A 2 -2.22 -3.85 -15.98
CA ARG A 2 -2.55 -2.50 -16.47
C ARG A 2 -2.22 -1.46 -15.40
N GLU A 3 -1.95 -0.22 -15.78
CA GLU A 3 -1.75 0.87 -14.81
C GLU A 3 -3.05 1.11 -14.03
N GLY A 4 -2.95 1.17 -12.70
CA GLY A 4 -4.09 1.36 -11.83
C GLY A 4 -3.85 0.88 -10.41
N CYS A 5 -4.95 0.66 -9.71
CA CYS A 5 -4.97 0.08 -8.38
C CYS A 5 -5.67 -1.28 -8.41
N HIS A 6 -5.14 -2.23 -7.65
CA HIS A 6 -5.72 -3.56 -7.50
C HIS A 6 -6.10 -3.81 -6.05
N ILE A 7 -7.29 -4.33 -5.80
CA ILE A 7 -7.66 -4.89 -4.51
C ILE A 7 -7.69 -6.41 -4.67
N LEU A 8 -6.72 -7.11 -4.09
CA LEU A 8 -6.62 -8.58 -4.12
C LEU A 8 -7.30 -9.17 -2.89
N PHE A 9 -8.13 -10.18 -3.10
CA PHE A 9 -8.92 -10.81 -2.04
C PHE A 9 -9.24 -12.26 -2.37
N ARG A 10 -9.74 -12.99 -1.37
CA ARG A 10 -10.16 -14.38 -1.49
C ARG A 10 -11.62 -14.47 -1.90
N SER A 11 -11.96 -15.42 -2.76
CA SER A 11 -13.34 -15.81 -3.02
C SER A 11 -14.09 -16.20 -1.73
N PRO A 12 -15.42 -15.98 -1.66
CA PRO A 12 -16.27 -15.43 -2.74
C PRO A 12 -16.18 -13.89 -2.87
N GLY A 13 -15.79 -13.18 -1.82
CA GLY A 13 -15.80 -11.71 -1.74
C GLY A 13 -17.17 -11.11 -2.09
N ILE A 14 -17.17 -9.87 -2.59
CA ILE A 14 -18.36 -9.21 -3.14
C ILE A 14 -18.38 -9.29 -4.67
N THR A 15 -19.57 -9.21 -5.28
CA THR A 15 -19.75 -9.15 -6.74
C THR A 15 -19.45 -7.76 -7.30
N ILE A 16 -19.52 -7.61 -8.63
CA ILE A 16 -19.32 -6.30 -9.26
C ILE A 16 -20.53 -5.39 -9.05
N GLU A 17 -21.73 -5.96 -8.97
CA GLU A 17 -22.98 -5.27 -8.67
C GLU A 17 -23.01 -4.79 -7.20
N GLU A 18 -22.65 -5.66 -6.25
CA GLU A 18 -22.52 -5.28 -4.84
C GLU A 18 -21.46 -4.18 -4.63
N ALA A 19 -20.36 -4.24 -5.40
CA ALA A 19 -19.35 -3.19 -5.41
C ALA A 19 -19.90 -1.85 -5.94
N ALA A 20 -20.74 -1.87 -6.97
CA ALA A 20 -21.40 -0.68 -7.47
C ALA A 20 -22.39 -0.10 -6.45
N GLU A 21 -23.24 -0.95 -5.85
CA GLU A 21 -24.18 -0.53 -4.79
C GLU A 21 -23.45 0.08 -3.58
N LEU A 22 -22.32 -0.49 -3.17
CA LEU A 22 -21.47 0.03 -2.09
C LEU A 22 -20.91 1.43 -2.38
N LEU A 23 -20.68 1.72 -3.65
CA LEU A 23 -20.06 2.96 -4.13
C LEU A 23 -21.09 3.99 -4.61
N ASP A 24 -22.36 3.59 -4.78
CA ASP A 24 -23.46 4.47 -5.13
C ASP A 24 -23.79 5.40 -3.96
N ARG A 25 -23.24 6.61 -4.02
CA ARG A 25 -23.39 7.65 -3.00
C ARG A 25 -23.83 8.96 -3.65
N THR A 26 -24.40 9.84 -2.85
CA THR A 26 -24.79 11.19 -3.29
C THR A 26 -23.63 11.90 -3.99
N GLY A 27 -23.82 12.29 -5.25
CA GLY A 27 -22.81 12.97 -6.06
C GLY A 27 -21.85 12.07 -6.86
N THR A 28 -22.08 10.75 -6.84
CA THR A 28 -21.44 9.79 -7.75
C THR A 28 -22.37 9.45 -8.91
N THR A 29 -21.79 9.09 -10.05
CA THR A 29 -22.49 8.53 -11.20
C THR A 29 -21.85 7.19 -11.53
N ILE A 30 -22.67 6.16 -11.64
CA ILE A 30 -22.26 4.80 -12.00
C ILE A 30 -22.87 4.47 -13.36
N ASP A 31 -22.00 4.07 -14.29
CA ASP A 31 -22.40 3.61 -15.62
C ASP A 31 -21.87 2.20 -15.87
N PHE A 32 -22.77 1.24 -16.06
CA PHE A 32 -22.40 -0.16 -16.25
C PHE A 32 -21.95 -0.44 -17.68
N THR A 33 -21.01 -1.37 -17.79
CA THR A 33 -20.48 -1.91 -19.04
C THR A 33 -20.52 -3.44 -18.97
N ASP A 34 -20.29 -4.12 -20.09
CA ASP A 34 -20.35 -5.60 -20.14
C ASP A 34 -19.41 -6.29 -19.13
N ASP A 35 -18.29 -5.65 -18.75
CA ASP A 35 -17.24 -6.25 -17.93
C ASP A 35 -17.06 -5.62 -16.53
N GLY A 36 -17.84 -4.58 -16.20
CA GLY A 36 -17.61 -3.72 -15.04
C GLY A 36 -18.46 -2.46 -15.02
N PHE A 37 -18.02 -1.42 -14.32
CA PHE A 37 -18.68 -0.12 -14.35
C PHE A 37 -17.68 1.04 -14.29
N THR A 38 -18.13 2.21 -14.70
CA THR A 38 -17.41 3.47 -14.54
C THR A 38 -18.03 4.24 -13.38
N LEU A 39 -17.21 4.67 -12.43
CA LEU A 39 -17.57 5.57 -11.34
C LEU A 39 -16.97 6.94 -11.62
N ALA A 40 -17.79 7.98 -11.59
CA ALA A 40 -17.36 9.36 -11.70
C ALA A 40 -18.01 10.23 -10.63
N THR A 41 -17.28 11.23 -10.15
CA THR A 41 -17.82 12.33 -9.34
C THR A 41 -17.79 13.61 -10.15
N GLN A 42 -18.50 14.65 -9.71
CA GLN A 42 -18.64 15.90 -10.46
C GLN A 42 -17.29 16.54 -10.86
N ASN A 43 -16.26 16.41 -10.02
CA ASN A 43 -14.94 17.04 -10.23
C ASN A 43 -13.75 16.06 -10.11
N GLY A 44 -14.01 14.77 -9.85
CA GLY A 44 -12.98 13.77 -9.65
C GLY A 44 -12.64 12.97 -10.91
N PRO A 45 -11.59 12.13 -10.84
CA PRO A 45 -11.24 11.24 -11.94
C PRO A 45 -12.35 10.21 -12.17
N SER A 46 -12.61 9.89 -13.44
CA SER A 46 -13.40 8.71 -13.80
C SER A 46 -12.59 7.44 -13.53
N LEU A 47 -13.15 6.52 -12.75
CA LEU A 47 -12.57 5.24 -12.40
C LEU A 47 -13.35 4.13 -13.09
N ARG A 48 -12.67 3.30 -13.88
CA ARG A 48 -13.23 2.07 -14.45
C ARG A 48 -12.90 0.91 -13.52
N ILE A 49 -13.93 0.23 -13.04
CA ILE A 49 -13.83 -0.82 -12.03
C ILE A 49 -14.24 -2.14 -12.66
N PHE A 50 -13.35 -3.13 -12.56
CA PHE A 50 -13.56 -4.46 -13.08
C PHE A 50 -13.34 -5.50 -11.99
N ARG A 51 -14.13 -6.56 -11.98
CA ARG A 51 -13.87 -7.75 -11.16
C ARG A 51 -13.22 -8.83 -12.03
N ARG A 52 -12.14 -9.43 -11.54
CA ARG A 52 -11.47 -10.57 -12.16
C ARG A 52 -11.28 -11.67 -11.13
N ASN A 53 -11.41 -12.91 -11.55
CA ASN A 53 -11.20 -14.07 -10.70
C ASN A 53 -10.55 -15.24 -11.45
N GLY A 54 -10.09 -16.23 -10.69
CA GLY A 54 -9.57 -17.49 -11.20
C GLY A 54 -8.05 -17.61 -11.18
N THR A 55 -7.54 -18.64 -11.85
CA THR A 55 -6.15 -19.10 -11.73
C THR A 55 -5.10 -18.09 -12.16
N THR A 56 -5.43 -17.20 -13.11
CA THR A 56 -4.54 -16.12 -13.53
C THR A 56 -4.35 -15.10 -12.41
N VAL A 57 -5.42 -14.74 -11.70
CA VAL A 57 -5.33 -13.80 -10.57
C VAL A 57 -4.54 -14.41 -9.42
N LEU A 58 -4.79 -15.69 -9.12
CA LEU A 58 -4.04 -16.43 -8.11
C LEU A 58 -2.54 -16.46 -8.39
N ARG A 59 -2.16 -16.78 -9.64
CA ARG A 59 -0.75 -16.80 -10.05
C ARG A 59 -0.09 -15.42 -9.94
N ASP A 60 -0.80 -14.38 -10.36
CA ASP A 60 -0.32 -13.00 -10.24
C ASP A 60 -0.15 -12.60 -8.77
N ALA A 61 -1.09 -12.98 -7.90
CA ALA A 61 -1.04 -12.70 -6.46
C ALA A 61 0.14 -13.39 -5.78
N ILE A 62 0.35 -14.69 -6.02
CA ILE A 62 1.52 -15.44 -5.51
C ILE A 62 2.82 -14.73 -5.91
N ARG A 63 2.96 -14.38 -7.20
CA ARG A 63 4.15 -13.69 -7.70
C ARG A 63 4.32 -12.30 -7.07
N LEU A 64 3.22 -11.61 -6.80
CA LEU A 64 3.24 -10.29 -6.17
C LEU A 64 3.68 -10.38 -4.70
N GLY A 65 3.29 -11.44 -4.01
CA GLY A 65 3.60 -11.67 -2.60
C GLY A 65 4.99 -12.22 -2.34
N ASP A 66 5.65 -12.79 -3.35
CA ASP A 66 6.97 -13.39 -3.22
C ASP A 66 7.99 -12.45 -2.54
N ASN A 67 8.64 -12.94 -1.48
CA ASN A 67 9.58 -12.19 -0.66
C ASN A 67 9.00 -10.91 0.00
N THR A 68 7.69 -10.89 0.26
CA THR A 68 7.02 -9.81 1.00
C THR A 68 6.39 -10.33 2.29
N VAL A 69 6.07 -9.42 3.20
CA VAL A 69 5.30 -9.73 4.41
C VAL A 69 3.85 -10.15 4.12
N TYR A 70 3.40 -10.01 2.87
CA TYR A 70 2.04 -10.31 2.42
C TYR A 70 1.93 -11.66 1.72
N GLN A 71 3.03 -12.44 1.62
CA GLN A 71 3.08 -13.70 0.88
C GLN A 71 1.93 -14.63 1.27
N ASP A 72 1.81 -14.99 2.55
CA ASP A 72 0.78 -15.89 3.08
C ASP A 72 -0.66 -15.42 2.75
N PHE A 73 -0.88 -14.10 2.75
CA PHE A 73 -2.18 -13.54 2.39
C PHE A 73 -2.45 -13.71 0.89
N LEU A 74 -1.47 -13.37 0.06
CA LEU A 74 -1.59 -13.34 -1.40
C LEU A 74 -1.60 -14.74 -2.02
N GLU A 75 -1.01 -15.75 -1.38
CA GLU A 75 -1.02 -17.15 -1.84
C GLU A 75 -2.42 -17.77 -1.98
N SER A 76 -3.43 -17.13 -1.39
CA SER A 76 -4.83 -17.58 -1.41
C SER A 76 -5.77 -16.59 -2.12
N CYS A 77 -5.26 -15.48 -2.66
CA CYS A 77 -6.08 -14.48 -3.34
C CYS A 77 -6.34 -14.87 -4.80
N ASP A 78 -7.54 -15.36 -5.10
CA ASP A 78 -7.99 -15.75 -6.43
C ASP A 78 -8.93 -14.73 -7.08
N CYS A 79 -9.24 -13.63 -6.41
CA CYS A 79 -10.04 -12.52 -6.91
C CYS A 79 -9.29 -11.18 -6.85
N ARG A 80 -9.61 -10.28 -7.78
CA ARG A 80 -9.18 -8.88 -7.71
C ARG A 80 -10.22 -7.92 -8.29
N PHE A 81 -10.30 -6.74 -7.68
CA PHE A 81 -10.82 -5.56 -8.34
C PHE A 81 -9.68 -4.83 -9.05
N GLU A 82 -9.93 -4.37 -10.27
CA GLU A 82 -9.03 -3.49 -11.02
C GLU A 82 -9.67 -2.11 -11.14
N LEU A 83 -9.00 -1.09 -10.60
CA LEU A 83 -9.41 0.31 -10.66
C LEU A 83 -8.47 1.01 -11.65
N VAL A 84 -8.99 1.29 -12.84
CA VAL A 84 -8.26 1.86 -13.95
C VAL A 84 -8.72 3.29 -14.19
N PHE A 85 -7.78 4.19 -14.45
CA PHE A 85 -8.03 5.60 -14.75
C PHE A 85 -7.15 6.04 -15.93
N ASP A 86 -7.57 7.07 -16.65
CA ASP A 86 -6.92 7.46 -17.90
C ASP A 86 -5.61 8.22 -17.69
N ALA A 87 -5.49 8.97 -16.59
CA ALA A 87 -4.32 9.76 -16.30
C ALA A 87 -4.00 9.82 -14.81
N LEU A 88 -2.77 9.43 -14.44
CA LEU A 88 -2.27 9.56 -13.07
C LEU A 88 -2.28 11.02 -12.58
N SER A 89 -2.16 11.99 -13.50
CA SER A 89 -2.26 13.41 -13.17
C SER A 89 -3.65 13.79 -12.66
N ALA A 90 -4.73 13.24 -13.24
CA ALA A 90 -6.09 13.49 -12.78
C ALA A 90 -6.29 12.95 -11.35
N VAL A 91 -5.83 11.72 -11.10
CA VAL A 91 -5.84 11.11 -9.75
C VAL A 91 -4.96 11.89 -8.77
N ARG A 92 -3.82 12.42 -9.20
CA ARG A 92 -2.96 13.22 -8.32
C ARG A 92 -3.60 14.57 -7.97
N ASN A 93 -4.38 15.15 -8.88
CA ASN A 93 -5.07 16.42 -8.64
C ASN A 93 -6.28 16.23 -7.72
N ASP A 94 -6.98 15.09 -7.83
CA ASP A 94 -8.03 14.69 -6.89
C ASP A 94 -7.90 13.21 -6.56
N ALA A 95 -7.18 12.93 -5.47
CA ALA A 95 -6.96 11.58 -4.99
C ALA A 95 -8.14 11.05 -4.18
N ASN A 96 -9.08 11.90 -3.76
CA ASN A 96 -10.11 11.51 -2.80
C ASN A 96 -11.03 10.44 -3.38
N THR A 97 -11.47 10.62 -4.63
CA THR A 97 -12.32 9.63 -5.31
C THR A 97 -11.66 8.24 -5.33
N LEU A 98 -10.34 8.18 -5.61
CA LEU A 98 -9.61 6.91 -5.61
C LEU A 98 -9.43 6.33 -4.20
N ILE A 99 -9.03 7.17 -3.24
CA ILE A 99 -8.80 6.74 -1.84
C ILE A 99 -10.10 6.20 -1.23
N GLU A 100 -11.22 6.88 -1.41
CA GLU A 100 -12.51 6.45 -0.88
C GLU A 100 -13.00 5.15 -1.53
N THR A 101 -12.80 5.02 -2.84
CA THR A 101 -13.13 3.79 -3.58
C THR A 101 -12.27 2.63 -3.10
N GLN A 102 -10.95 2.84 -2.96
CA GLN A 102 -10.01 1.86 -2.42
C GLN A 102 -10.41 1.41 -1.02
N LEU A 103 -10.68 2.36 -0.12
CA LEU A 103 -11.03 2.06 1.26
C LEU A 103 -12.33 1.28 1.35
N ALA A 104 -13.36 1.67 0.59
CA ALA A 104 -14.64 0.98 0.57
C ALA A 104 -14.50 -0.48 0.11
N LEU A 105 -13.85 -0.69 -1.04
CA LEU A 105 -13.65 -2.04 -1.59
C LEU A 105 -12.72 -2.88 -0.72
N GLN A 106 -11.65 -2.28 -0.18
CA GLN A 106 -10.73 -2.93 0.74
C GLN A 106 -11.46 -3.41 2.00
N THR A 107 -12.29 -2.56 2.58
CA THR A 107 -13.05 -2.88 3.79
C THR A 107 -14.06 -3.98 3.52
N ALA A 108 -14.81 -3.89 2.42
CA ALA A 108 -15.83 -4.87 2.07
C ALA A 108 -15.25 -6.26 1.72
N THR A 109 -14.01 -6.31 1.24
CA THR A 109 -13.35 -7.58 0.86
C THR A 109 -12.34 -8.10 1.88
N ASN A 110 -12.03 -7.31 2.92
CA ASN A 110 -10.83 -7.47 3.75
C ASN A 110 -9.56 -7.70 2.88
N GLY A 111 -9.45 -6.91 1.81
CA GLY A 111 -8.47 -7.11 0.75
C GLY A 111 -7.13 -6.42 0.95
N LEU A 112 -6.15 -6.81 0.15
CA LEU A 112 -4.89 -6.09 0.01
C LEU A 112 -4.97 -5.12 -1.16
N VAL A 113 -4.69 -3.84 -0.90
CA VAL A 113 -4.53 -2.82 -1.94
C VAL A 113 -3.11 -2.87 -2.49
N PHE A 114 -2.97 -2.89 -3.80
CA PHE A 114 -1.70 -2.79 -4.53
C PHE A 114 -1.79 -1.70 -5.60
N THR A 115 -0.85 -0.77 -5.59
CA THR A 115 -0.80 0.36 -6.53
C THR A 115 0.34 0.21 -7.53
N THR A 116 0.04 0.16 -8.83
CA THR A 116 1.05 -0.23 -9.83
C THR A 116 2.12 0.83 -10.07
N TRP A 117 1.82 2.10 -9.81
CA TRP A 117 2.72 3.24 -10.12
C TRP A 117 3.86 3.41 -9.10
N ASN A 118 3.66 3.02 -7.84
CA ASN A 118 4.69 3.07 -6.80
C ASN A 118 5.00 1.69 -6.19
N ARG A 119 4.28 0.64 -6.62
CA ARG A 119 4.40 -0.74 -6.14
C ARG A 119 4.19 -0.90 -4.64
N GLU A 120 3.39 -0.01 -4.04
CA GLU A 120 3.06 -0.11 -2.63
C GLU A 120 1.91 -1.09 -2.41
N MET A 121 1.94 -1.71 -1.23
CA MET A 121 0.92 -2.65 -0.76
C MET A 121 0.43 -2.21 0.61
N SER A 122 -0.87 -2.35 0.84
CA SER A 122 -1.50 -2.06 2.12
C SER A 122 -2.61 -3.05 2.40
N HIS A 123 -2.65 -3.59 3.61
CA HIS A 123 -3.70 -4.47 4.11
C HIS A 123 -4.13 -3.97 5.50
N PRO A 124 -5.42 -4.01 5.86
CA PRO A 124 -5.91 -3.46 7.13
C PRO A 124 -5.21 -4.05 8.36
N ASP A 125 -5.03 -5.38 8.39
CA ASP A 125 -4.48 -6.08 9.56
C ASP A 125 -2.98 -6.39 9.49
N ILE A 126 -2.36 -6.29 8.30
CA ILE A 126 -0.95 -6.64 8.13
C ILE A 126 -0.15 -5.35 8.12
N LYS A 127 0.49 -5.07 9.25
CA LYS A 127 1.38 -3.91 9.41
C LYS A 127 2.66 -4.15 8.61
N GLY A 128 2.63 -3.81 7.32
CA GLY A 128 3.84 -3.71 6.52
C GLY A 128 4.76 -2.60 7.04
N PRO A 129 6.06 -2.63 6.68
CA PRO A 129 6.91 -1.47 6.93
C PRO A 129 6.28 -0.25 6.27
N LYS A 130 5.96 0.79 7.07
CA LYS A 130 5.43 2.04 6.53
C LYS A 130 6.44 2.59 5.51
N PRO A 131 6.03 2.93 4.28
CA PRO A 131 6.93 3.56 3.34
C PRO A 131 7.43 4.87 3.96
N LYS A 132 8.75 5.03 4.06
CA LYS A 132 9.32 6.37 4.18
C LYS A 132 8.89 7.07 2.89
N GLN A 133 8.00 8.05 2.96
CA GLN A 133 7.64 8.91 1.83
C GLN A 133 8.93 9.35 1.12
N ARG A 134 9.27 8.68 0.01
CA ARG A 134 10.35 9.16 -0.85
C ARG A 134 9.70 10.17 -1.77
N LEU A 135 9.56 11.38 -1.25
CA LEU A 135 9.22 12.56 -2.02
C LEU A 135 10.17 12.57 -3.23
N MET A 136 9.64 12.29 -4.42
CA MET A 136 10.38 12.43 -5.66
C MET A 136 10.60 13.93 -5.89
N MET A 137 11.70 14.46 -5.36
CA MET A 137 12.25 15.74 -5.77
C MET A 137 13.35 15.47 -6.79
N ALA A 138 13.09 15.90 -8.02
CA ALA A 138 14.09 16.02 -9.06
C ALA A 138 15.25 16.92 -8.59
N GLY A 139 16.48 16.50 -8.90
CA GLY A 139 17.65 17.38 -9.04
C GLY A 139 18.20 18.04 -7.77
N ARG A 140 19.15 17.37 -7.11
CA ARG A 140 20.28 18.08 -6.48
C ARG A 140 21.50 17.14 -6.38
N PRO A 141 22.73 17.60 -6.67
CA PRO A 141 23.91 16.74 -6.62
C PRO A 141 24.17 16.28 -5.19
N THR A 142 24.43 14.99 -5.01
CA THR A 142 24.96 14.42 -3.77
C THR A 142 26.34 15.02 -3.47
N PRO A 143 26.60 15.51 -2.25
CA PRO A 143 27.98 15.64 -1.78
C PRO A 143 28.52 14.23 -1.52
N THR A 144 29.56 13.88 -2.26
CA THR A 144 30.42 12.73 -2.03
C THR A 144 31.22 12.90 -0.75
N HIS A 145 31.33 11.80 0.00
CA HIS A 145 32.35 11.46 0.99
C HIS A 145 32.64 12.46 2.12
N ASP A 146 32.26 12.08 3.34
CA ASP A 146 33.25 11.93 4.42
C ASP A 146 32.74 10.94 5.48
N ASP A 147 33.69 10.21 6.02
CA ASP A 147 33.62 9.04 6.89
C ASP A 147 32.76 9.18 8.16
N TYR A 148 31.94 8.16 8.44
CA TYR A 148 31.67 7.70 9.80
C TYR A 148 31.49 6.17 9.82
N THR A 149 32.58 5.47 10.10
CA THR A 149 32.61 4.05 10.45
C THR A 149 31.83 3.79 11.74
N ALA A 150 30.99 2.76 11.72
CA ALA A 150 30.07 2.37 12.78
C ALA A 150 30.70 1.44 13.84
N ASP A 151 31.89 1.76 14.37
CA ASP A 151 32.64 0.83 15.24
C ASP A 151 32.91 1.28 16.70
N ASP A 152 32.51 2.49 17.12
CA ASP A 152 32.81 2.99 18.49
C ASP A 152 31.58 3.08 19.43
N ALA A 153 30.62 2.16 19.31
CA ALA A 153 29.49 2.09 20.24
C ALA A 153 29.86 1.29 21.50
N ILE A 154 30.30 1.99 22.56
CA ILE A 154 30.61 1.38 23.86
C ILE A 154 29.36 0.66 24.41
N PRO A 155 29.44 -0.63 24.78
CA PRO A 155 28.32 -1.35 25.37
C PRO A 155 28.07 -0.89 26.81
N CYS A 156 26.82 -1.02 27.27
CA CYS A 156 26.44 -0.70 28.63
C CYS A 156 27.24 -1.57 29.63
N PRO A 157 27.87 -0.98 30.67
CA PRO A 157 28.67 -1.74 31.64
C PRO A 157 27.85 -2.71 32.49
N GLU A 158 26.55 -2.44 32.69
CA GLU A 158 25.67 -3.26 33.54
C GLU A 158 25.00 -4.41 32.78
N CYS A 159 24.59 -4.20 31.53
CA CYS A 159 23.80 -5.19 30.79
C CYS A 159 24.43 -5.63 29.47
N GLY A 160 25.59 -5.09 29.09
CA GLY A 160 26.31 -5.42 27.86
C GLY A 160 25.63 -4.98 26.55
N LYS A 161 24.43 -4.39 26.60
CA LYS A 161 23.71 -3.94 25.40
C LYS A 161 24.31 -2.66 24.84
N GLN A 162 24.31 -2.54 23.51
CA GLN A 162 24.86 -1.36 22.83
C GLN A 162 24.13 -0.08 23.23
N LEU A 163 24.92 0.96 23.51
CA LEU A 163 24.40 2.28 23.75
C LEU A 163 24.09 2.97 22.43
N ARG A 164 23.02 3.78 22.41
CA ARG A 164 22.63 4.54 21.22
C ARG A 164 23.70 5.52 20.75
N THR A 165 24.52 6.01 21.68
CA THR A 165 25.69 6.84 21.40
C THR A 165 26.75 6.53 22.46
N SER A 166 28.03 6.70 22.11
CA SER A 166 29.15 6.56 23.05
C SER A 166 29.16 7.61 24.19
N LYS A 167 28.34 8.67 24.08
CA LYS A 167 28.18 9.71 25.10
C LYS A 167 26.91 9.55 25.96
N ALA A 168 26.18 8.44 25.83
CA ALA A 168 25.01 8.20 26.66
C ALA A 168 25.41 8.18 28.14
N LYS A 169 24.58 8.78 29.01
CA LYS A 169 24.73 8.73 30.48
C LYS A 169 23.74 7.79 31.16
N GLN A 170 22.88 7.17 30.36
CA GLN A 170 21.88 6.22 30.83
C GLN A 170 21.64 5.14 29.78
N CYS A 171 21.51 3.89 30.22
CA CYS A 171 21.13 2.78 29.37
C CYS A 171 19.62 2.76 29.16
N PHE A 172 19.20 2.79 27.89
CA PHE A 172 17.79 2.71 27.52
C PHE A 172 17.16 1.33 27.83
N HIS A 173 17.96 0.27 27.95
CA HIS A 173 17.46 -1.08 28.12
C HIS A 173 17.32 -1.53 29.58
N CYS A 174 18.25 -1.13 30.45
CA CYS A 174 18.22 -1.51 31.87
C CYS A 174 17.98 -0.33 32.81
N GLY A 175 17.98 0.92 32.30
CA GLY A 175 17.76 2.12 33.09
C GLY A 175 18.96 2.60 33.90
N ALA A 176 20.07 1.84 33.93
CA ALA A 176 21.29 2.21 34.66
C ALA A 176 21.85 3.55 34.16
N SER A 177 22.24 4.43 35.08
CA SER A 177 22.82 5.74 34.78
C SER A 177 24.20 5.91 35.40
N TRP A 178 25.07 6.66 34.74
CA TRP A 178 26.43 7.00 35.21
C TRP A 178 26.70 8.49 35.00
N HIS A 179 27.55 9.07 35.85
CA HIS A 179 27.79 10.52 35.93
C HIS A 179 28.94 11.00 35.05
#